data_AF-N1J814-F1
#
_entry.id   AF-N1J814-F1
#
_cell.length_a   1.000
_cell.length_b   1.000
_cell.length_c   1.000
_cell.angle_alpha   90.00
_cell.angle_beta   90.00
_cell.angle_gamma   90.00
#
_symmetry.space_group_name_H-M   'P 1'
#
loop_
_entity.id
_entity.type
_entity.pdbx_description
1 polymer ?
#
loop_
_entity_poly.entity_id
_entity_poly.type
_entity_poly.pdbx_seq_one_letter_code
_entity_poly.pdbx_strand_id
1 'polypeptide(L)'
;MGYYESNPEWDDVVPIAQFDGEGALAAIAYTEEYSEAMSYLRAVIASKEYSIRVLNLTAHVISLNPAHYTVWLYRASTIFRLNASIASELDWLSDIALTNQKNYQIWHHRQLLIDHLFPSIAKDLSAIQKLSQSETEFMEKMFDEDGKNYHVWSYRQYLVQKLNLFNHAELSSIESLLEKDIRNNSAWSHRFFLVFSNPEYANLRSAATEHDPQIPLSIIEREIKFAKEATYQAPQNQSPWNYLRGVLRKGNRAITTEEEWATRFINISRDETATYTFVASSHALDFLVDIWSEKGEVGKADKALTLLGEKYDPIRKNYWEWKRLGLSTNSR
;
A
#
# COMPACT_ATOMS: atom_id res chain seq x y z
N MET A 1 4.61 46.00 1.00
CA MET A 1 3.54 45.59 0.09
C MET A 1 3.73 44.13 -0.19
N GLY A 2 2.67 43.36 -0.07
CA GLY A 2 2.70 41.93 -0.30
C GLY A 2 2.86 41.56 -1.78
N TYR A 3 3.10 40.28 -2.06
CA TYR A 3 3.34 39.77 -3.41
C TYR A 3 2.12 39.96 -4.33
N TYR A 4 0.91 39.77 -3.80
CA TYR A 4 -0.34 39.90 -4.55
C TYR A 4 -0.83 41.35 -4.55
N GLU A 5 -0.69 42.05 -3.42
CA GLU A 5 -1.05 43.47 -3.29
C GLU A 5 -0.28 44.36 -4.28
N SER A 6 0.98 44.02 -4.57
CA SER A 6 1.82 44.79 -5.51
C SER A 6 1.73 44.34 -6.97
N ASN A 7 0.91 43.33 -7.28
CA ASN A 7 0.78 42.78 -8.62
C ASN A 7 -0.50 43.31 -9.30
N PRO A 8 -0.39 44.10 -10.40
CA PRO A 8 -1.54 44.65 -11.10
C PRO A 8 -2.54 43.60 -11.62
N GLU A 9 -2.12 42.35 -11.80
CA GLU A 9 -3.03 41.25 -12.14
C GLU A 9 -4.05 40.93 -11.05
N TRP A 10 -3.92 41.50 -9.84
CA TRP A 10 -4.77 41.24 -8.70
C TRP A 10 -5.51 42.49 -8.19
N ASP A 11 -5.39 43.64 -8.87
CA ASP A 11 -6.02 44.92 -8.50
C ASP A 11 -7.56 44.85 -8.44
N ASP A 12 -8.17 43.92 -9.20
CA ASP A 12 -9.61 43.68 -9.22
C ASP A 12 -10.11 42.77 -8.07
N VAL A 13 -9.20 42.17 -7.30
CA VAL A 13 -9.51 41.23 -6.23
C VAL A 13 -9.35 41.89 -4.87
N VAL A 14 -10.45 42.01 -4.13
CA VAL A 14 -10.42 42.45 -2.72
C VAL A 14 -10.12 41.25 -1.81
N PRO A 15 -8.97 41.20 -1.12
CA PRO A 15 -8.59 40.05 -0.29
C PRO A 15 -9.54 39.88 0.90
N ILE A 16 -9.83 38.62 1.24
CA ILE A 16 -10.71 38.27 2.38
C ILE A 16 -9.83 37.71 3.51
N ALA A 17 -9.68 38.45 4.61
CA ALA A 17 -8.89 37.99 5.77
C ALA A 17 -9.53 36.75 6.45
N GLN A 18 -8.72 36.00 7.19
CA GLN A 18 -9.22 34.91 8.04
C GLN A 18 -9.91 35.52 9.27
N PHE A 19 -11.04 34.94 9.66
CA PHE A 19 -11.75 35.34 10.88
C PHE A 19 -11.87 34.15 11.82
N ASP A 20 -10.98 34.08 12.82
CA ASP A 20 -10.94 33.00 13.81
C ASP A 20 -11.83 33.28 15.04
N GLY A 21 -12.38 34.50 15.15
CA GLY A 21 -13.18 34.95 16.29
C GLY A 21 -12.36 35.46 17.48
N GLU A 22 -13.04 36.10 18.43
CA GLU A 22 -12.41 36.59 19.66
C GLU A 22 -12.04 35.40 20.58
N GLY A 23 -10.82 35.39 21.13
CA GLY A 23 -10.35 34.32 22.01
C GLY A 23 -10.05 33.00 21.32
N ALA A 24 -9.75 33.02 20.01
CA ALA A 24 -9.48 31.83 19.21
C ALA A 24 -8.40 30.93 19.85
N LEU A 25 -8.72 29.65 20.03
CA LEU A 25 -7.79 28.62 20.49
C LEU A 25 -6.99 28.05 19.31
N ALA A 26 -5.73 27.71 19.55
CA ALA A 26 -4.81 27.16 18.54
C ALA A 26 -4.63 28.07 17.30
N ALA A 27 -4.78 29.38 17.46
CA ALA A 27 -4.47 30.35 16.42
C ALA A 27 -2.99 30.26 16.02
N ILE A 28 -2.74 30.11 14.72
CA ILE A 28 -1.39 30.01 14.19
C ILE A 28 -0.88 31.43 13.90
N ALA A 29 0.31 31.76 14.37
CA ALA A 29 1.01 32.98 14.00
C ALA A 29 1.58 32.83 12.58
N TYR A 30 0.73 33.02 11.56
CA TYR A 30 1.10 32.90 10.17
C TYR A 30 2.11 33.99 9.77
N THR A 31 3.02 33.65 8.84
CA THR A 31 3.82 34.64 8.13
C THR A 31 2.91 35.61 7.34
N GLU A 32 3.41 36.81 7.05
CA GLU A 32 2.70 37.78 6.19
C GLU A 32 2.37 37.19 4.81
N GLU A 33 3.32 36.48 4.19
CA GLU A 33 3.15 35.81 2.90
C GLU A 33 2.00 34.81 2.90
N TYR A 34 1.98 33.86 3.84
CA TYR A 34 0.89 32.90 3.96
C TYR A 34 -0.46 33.56 4.21
N SER A 35 -0.50 34.57 5.10
CA SER A 35 -1.73 35.32 5.41
C SER A 35 -2.28 36.02 4.18
N GLU A 36 -1.41 36.66 3.40
CA GLU A 36 -1.74 37.33 2.16
C GLU A 36 -2.26 36.33 1.12
N ALA A 37 -1.49 35.29 0.79
CA ALA A 37 -1.87 34.30 -0.22
C ALA A 37 -3.23 33.65 0.11
N MET A 38 -3.45 33.29 1.38
CA MET A 38 -4.73 32.73 1.83
C MET A 38 -5.89 33.73 1.74
N SER A 39 -5.62 35.04 1.88
CA SER A 39 -6.66 36.06 1.77
C SER A 39 -7.16 36.25 0.34
N TYR A 40 -6.24 36.22 -0.63
CA TYR A 40 -6.57 36.18 -2.05
C TYR A 40 -7.24 34.86 -2.44
N LEU A 41 -6.79 33.74 -1.88
CA LEU A 41 -7.43 32.44 -2.10
C LEU A 41 -8.90 32.46 -1.64
N ARG A 42 -9.18 32.97 -0.44
CA ARG A 42 -10.56 33.10 0.05
C ARG A 42 -11.40 34.00 -0.87
N ALA A 43 -10.83 35.09 -1.39
CA ALA A 43 -11.51 35.98 -2.32
C ALA A 43 -11.90 35.28 -3.64
N VAL A 44 -10.95 34.59 -4.29
CA VAL A 44 -11.24 33.89 -5.56
C VAL A 44 -12.18 32.70 -5.38
N ILE A 45 -12.12 32.01 -4.23
CA ILE A 45 -13.08 30.95 -3.89
C ILE A 45 -14.49 31.55 -3.72
N ALA A 46 -14.61 32.69 -3.02
CA ALA A 46 -15.89 33.34 -2.80
C ALA A 46 -16.53 33.84 -4.10
N SER A 47 -15.73 34.38 -5.03
CA SER A 47 -16.19 34.80 -6.35
C SER A 47 -16.37 33.66 -7.35
N LYS A 48 -15.95 32.43 -6.99
CA LYS A 48 -15.93 31.25 -7.88
C LYS A 48 -15.14 31.51 -9.15
N GLU A 49 -14.01 32.19 -9.05
CA GLU A 49 -13.13 32.44 -10.17
C GLU A 49 -12.32 31.18 -10.54
N TYR A 50 -12.29 30.86 -11.83
CA TYR A 50 -11.46 29.80 -12.40
C TYR A 50 -10.65 30.38 -13.56
N SER A 51 -9.36 30.59 -13.32
CA SER A 51 -8.45 31.28 -14.25
C SER A 51 -7.02 30.75 -14.11
N ILE A 52 -6.13 31.11 -15.04
CA ILE A 52 -4.70 30.77 -14.94
C ILE A 52 -4.06 31.40 -13.70
N ARG A 53 -4.43 32.65 -13.33
CA ARG A 53 -3.90 33.28 -12.11
C ARG A 53 -4.31 32.53 -10.84
N VAL A 54 -5.50 31.91 -10.83
CA VAL A 54 -5.93 31.01 -9.74
C VAL A 54 -5.08 29.73 -9.70
N LEU A 55 -4.68 29.16 -10.84
CA LEU A 55 -3.73 28.03 -10.84
C LEU A 55 -2.37 28.44 -10.26
N ASN A 56 -1.87 29.63 -10.58
CA ASN A 56 -0.61 30.13 -10.01
C ASN A 56 -0.73 30.37 -8.49
N LEU A 57 -1.84 30.99 -8.05
CA LEU A 57 -2.12 31.20 -6.63
C LEU A 57 -2.23 29.87 -5.86
N THR A 58 -2.97 28.88 -6.39
CA THR A 58 -3.09 27.58 -5.72
C THR A 58 -1.76 26.83 -5.66
N ALA A 59 -0.90 26.92 -6.69
CA ALA A 59 0.44 26.33 -6.65
C ALA A 59 1.30 26.98 -5.54
N HIS A 60 1.23 28.31 -5.41
CA HIS A 60 1.93 29.02 -4.34
C HIS A 60 1.42 28.65 -2.94
N VAL A 61 0.09 28.59 -2.74
CA VAL A 61 -0.45 28.16 -1.44
C VAL A 61 -0.06 26.70 -1.12
N ILE A 62 -0.01 25.82 -2.12
CA ILE A 62 0.45 24.43 -1.95
C ILE A 62 1.93 24.37 -1.56
N SER A 63 2.80 25.22 -2.11
CA SER A 63 4.20 25.26 -1.69
C SER A 63 4.38 25.72 -0.24
N LEU A 64 3.45 26.52 0.30
CA LEU A 64 3.46 26.95 1.70
C LEU A 64 2.79 25.92 2.64
N ASN A 65 1.73 25.25 2.19
CA ASN A 65 1.03 24.22 2.94
C ASN A 65 0.45 23.14 2.01
N PRO A 66 1.22 22.08 1.70
CA PRO A 66 0.77 21.04 0.78
C PRO A 66 -0.33 20.16 1.39
N ALA A 67 -0.62 20.27 2.70
CA ALA A 67 -1.70 19.52 3.34
C ALA A 67 -3.07 20.21 3.23
N HIS A 68 -3.15 21.41 2.67
CA HIS A 68 -4.39 22.18 2.61
C HIS A 68 -5.38 21.63 1.57
N TYR A 69 -6.23 20.68 1.97
CA TYR A 69 -7.15 19.96 1.09
C TYR A 69 -8.11 20.87 0.28
N THR A 70 -8.60 21.98 0.83
CA THR A 70 -9.46 22.93 0.07
C THR A 70 -8.75 23.50 -1.15
N VAL A 71 -7.46 23.81 -1.05
CA VAL A 71 -6.66 24.37 -2.16
C VAL A 71 -6.57 23.34 -3.28
N TRP A 72 -6.30 22.07 -2.94
CA TRP A 72 -6.23 20.98 -3.90
C TRP A 72 -7.56 20.77 -4.64
N LEU A 73 -8.68 20.74 -3.92
CA LEU A 73 -10.00 20.61 -4.53
C LEU A 73 -10.32 21.80 -5.45
N TYR A 74 -9.95 23.01 -5.05
CA TYR A 74 -10.17 24.20 -5.87
C TYR A 74 -9.26 24.22 -7.10
N ARG A 75 -8.01 23.77 -6.96
CA ARG A 75 -7.06 23.59 -8.08
C ARG A 75 -7.60 22.59 -9.11
N ALA A 76 -8.04 21.40 -8.67
CA ALA A 76 -8.65 20.40 -9.55
C ALA A 76 -9.88 20.97 -10.29
N SER A 77 -10.78 21.64 -9.56
CA SER A 77 -11.95 22.30 -10.15
C SER A 77 -11.58 23.33 -11.22
N THR A 78 -10.50 24.08 -10.98
CA THR A 78 -9.98 25.09 -11.91
C THR A 78 -9.41 24.43 -13.17
N ILE A 79 -8.59 23.40 -13.01
CA ILE A 79 -8.01 22.63 -14.13
C ILE A 79 -9.11 22.09 -15.03
N PHE A 80 -10.13 21.45 -14.44
CA PHE A 80 -11.23 20.85 -15.21
C PHE A 80 -12.09 21.88 -15.94
N ARG A 81 -12.37 23.03 -15.31
CA ARG A 81 -13.17 24.10 -15.96
C ARG A 81 -12.43 24.78 -17.09
N LEU A 82 -11.11 24.87 -16.99
CA LEU A 82 -10.26 25.47 -18.02
C LEU A 82 -9.88 24.48 -19.13
N ASN A 83 -10.21 23.18 -18.97
CA ASN A 83 -9.66 22.10 -19.78
C ASN A 83 -8.13 22.19 -19.88
N ALA A 84 -7.48 22.53 -18.76
CA ALA A 84 -6.02 22.63 -18.72
C ALA A 84 -5.37 21.25 -18.90
N SER A 85 -4.12 21.25 -19.38
CA SER A 85 -3.37 20.02 -19.67
C SER A 85 -3.18 19.17 -18.42
N ILE A 86 -3.84 18.01 -18.37
CA ILE A 86 -3.66 17.03 -17.30
C ILE A 86 -2.23 16.48 -17.27
N ALA A 87 -1.61 16.28 -18.44
CA ALA A 87 -0.22 15.83 -18.53
C ALA A 87 0.74 16.80 -17.84
N SER A 88 0.59 18.10 -18.12
CA SER A 88 1.42 19.15 -17.51
C SER A 88 1.19 19.26 -16.00
N GLU A 89 -0.04 19.04 -15.53
CA GLU A 89 -0.33 18.98 -14.10
C GLU A 89 0.27 17.75 -13.43
N LEU A 90 0.25 16.57 -14.07
CA LEU A 90 0.88 15.36 -13.54
C LEU A 90 2.40 15.52 -13.44
N ASP A 91 3.03 16.18 -14.41
CA ASP A 91 4.46 16.51 -14.36
C ASP A 91 4.77 17.42 -13.16
N TRP A 92 4.05 18.54 -13.03
CA TRP A 92 4.19 19.44 -11.88
C TRP A 92 3.94 18.73 -10.55
N LEU A 93 2.90 17.90 -10.47
CA LEU A 93 2.57 17.16 -9.25
C LEU A 93 3.64 16.14 -8.88
N SER A 94 4.35 15.58 -9.86
CA SER A 94 5.43 14.63 -9.63
C SER A 94 6.60 15.29 -8.90
N ASP A 95 6.96 16.52 -9.25
CA ASP A 95 8.00 17.30 -8.55
C ASP A 95 7.59 17.61 -7.10
N ILE A 96 6.32 17.97 -6.89
CA ILE A 96 5.77 18.22 -5.54
C ILE A 96 5.77 16.93 -4.71
N ALA A 97 5.45 15.78 -5.31
CA ALA A 97 5.39 14.49 -4.63
C ALA A 97 6.76 14.01 -4.14
N LEU A 98 7.82 14.19 -4.93
CA LEU A 98 9.19 13.81 -4.55
C LEU A 98 9.66 14.56 -3.30
N THR A 99 9.23 15.80 -3.12
CA THR A 99 9.56 16.62 -1.94
C THR A 99 8.57 16.46 -0.78
N ASN A 100 7.41 15.83 -0.99
CA ASN A 100 6.32 15.72 -0.01
C ASN A 100 5.66 14.33 0.01
N GLN A 101 6.46 13.28 0.05
CA GLN A 101 6.01 11.90 -0.21
C GLN A 101 4.87 11.37 0.69
N LYS A 102 4.73 11.91 1.92
CA LYS A 102 3.76 11.48 2.94
C LYS A 102 2.59 12.46 3.06
N ASN A 103 1.98 12.78 1.93
CA ASN A 103 0.88 13.74 1.84
C ASN A 103 -0.33 13.12 1.13
N TYR A 104 -1.47 13.03 1.82
CA TYR A 104 -2.70 12.44 1.26
C TYR A 104 -3.24 13.20 0.06
N GLN A 105 -3.15 14.53 0.08
CA GLN A 105 -3.76 15.40 -0.91
C GLN A 105 -3.09 15.25 -2.27
N ILE A 106 -1.77 15.07 -2.32
CA ILE A 106 -1.03 14.82 -3.56
C ILE A 106 -1.55 13.57 -4.28
N TRP A 107 -1.65 12.46 -3.56
CA TRP A 107 -2.10 11.19 -4.14
C TRP A 107 -3.58 11.20 -4.52
N HIS A 108 -4.41 11.86 -3.71
CA HIS A 108 -5.81 12.05 -4.04
C HIS A 108 -6.00 12.96 -5.27
N HIS A 109 -5.25 14.07 -5.36
CA HIS A 109 -5.28 14.96 -6.52
C HIS A 109 -4.84 14.21 -7.78
N ARG A 110 -3.79 13.38 -7.68
CA ARG A 110 -3.37 12.51 -8.78
C ARG A 110 -4.48 11.58 -9.24
N GLN A 111 -5.22 10.95 -8.33
CA GLN A 111 -6.40 10.12 -8.68
C GLN A 111 -7.50 10.94 -9.38
N LEU A 112 -7.81 12.16 -8.92
CA LEU A 112 -8.81 13.01 -9.56
C LEU A 112 -8.42 13.35 -11.01
N LEU A 113 -7.13 13.62 -11.26
CA LEU A 113 -6.60 13.87 -12.60
C LEU A 113 -6.76 12.65 -13.52
N ILE A 114 -6.41 11.45 -13.02
CA ILE A 114 -6.59 10.20 -13.79
C ILE A 114 -8.07 9.91 -14.02
N ASP A 115 -8.93 10.10 -13.03
CA ASP A 115 -10.37 9.88 -13.15
C ASP A 115 -11.02 10.82 -14.17
N HIS A 116 -10.55 12.07 -14.25
CA HIS A 116 -11.01 13.03 -15.24
C HIS A 116 -10.50 12.73 -16.65
N LEU A 117 -9.23 12.30 -16.78
CA LEU A 117 -8.60 11.97 -18.06
C LEU A 117 -9.13 10.66 -18.66
N PHE A 118 -9.35 9.64 -17.84
CA PHE A 118 -9.63 8.28 -18.30
C PHE A 118 -10.80 8.18 -19.30
N PRO A 119 -11.96 8.82 -19.10
CA PRO A 119 -13.07 8.76 -20.06
C PRO A 119 -12.71 9.19 -21.48
N SER A 120 -11.78 10.15 -21.65
CA SER A 120 -11.36 10.61 -22.98
C SER A 120 -10.37 9.67 -23.67
N ILE A 121 -9.65 8.84 -22.90
CA ILE A 121 -8.65 7.90 -23.43
C ILE A 121 -9.09 6.43 -23.37
N ALA A 122 -10.25 6.12 -22.79
CA ALA A 122 -10.68 4.74 -22.47
C ALA A 122 -10.73 3.79 -23.69
N LYS A 123 -10.83 4.32 -24.91
CA LYS A 123 -10.84 3.55 -26.17
C LYS A 123 -9.50 3.60 -26.92
N ASP A 124 -8.54 4.37 -26.44
CA ASP A 124 -7.22 4.53 -27.04
C ASP A 124 -6.18 3.74 -26.23
N LEU A 125 -5.91 2.52 -26.69
CA LEU A 125 -4.94 1.62 -26.06
C LEU A 125 -3.51 2.23 -26.03
N SER A 126 -3.15 3.04 -27.03
CA SER A 126 -1.85 3.70 -27.08
C SER A 126 -1.74 4.76 -26.00
N ALA A 127 -2.79 5.56 -25.80
CA ALA A 127 -2.85 6.56 -24.74
C ALA A 127 -2.84 5.92 -23.34
N ILE A 128 -3.59 4.83 -23.14
CA ILE A 128 -3.58 4.07 -21.87
C ILE A 128 -2.19 3.52 -21.59
N GLN A 129 -1.52 2.94 -22.60
CA GLN A 129 -0.16 2.41 -22.44
C GLN A 129 0.86 3.50 -22.10
N LYS A 130 0.77 4.68 -22.74
CA LYS A 130 1.64 5.81 -22.43
C LYS A 130 1.44 6.31 -21.00
N LEU A 131 0.18 6.42 -20.56
CA LEU A 131 -0.15 6.81 -19.19
C LEU A 131 0.35 5.78 -18.18
N SER A 132 0.09 4.49 -18.41
CA SER A 132 0.54 3.44 -17.48
C SER A 132 2.06 3.39 -17.38
N GLN A 133 2.77 3.60 -18.49
CA GLN A 133 4.23 3.68 -18.50
C GLN A 133 4.72 4.89 -17.69
N SER A 134 4.22 6.10 -17.94
CA SER A 134 4.70 7.29 -17.22
C SER A 134 4.41 7.20 -15.72
N GLU A 135 3.23 6.69 -15.33
CA GLU A 135 2.89 6.49 -13.94
C GLU A 135 3.75 5.42 -13.27
N THR A 136 4.09 4.35 -13.98
CA THR A 136 4.99 3.30 -13.47
C THR A 136 6.39 3.87 -13.25
N GLU A 137 6.96 4.59 -14.23
CA GLU A 137 8.26 5.23 -14.12
C GLU A 137 8.32 6.24 -12.96
N PHE A 138 7.23 6.99 -12.73
CA PHE A 138 7.12 7.88 -11.58
C PHE A 138 7.07 7.11 -10.25
N MET A 139 6.25 6.06 -10.14
CA MET A 139 6.17 5.24 -8.93
C MET A 139 7.49 4.54 -8.62
N GLU A 140 8.25 4.12 -9.63
CA GLU A 140 9.59 3.54 -9.45
C GLU A 140 10.54 4.52 -8.77
N LYS A 141 10.57 5.81 -9.19
CA LYS A 141 11.36 6.85 -8.51
C LYS A 141 10.94 7.01 -7.05
N MET A 142 9.63 6.98 -6.78
CA MET A 142 9.13 7.06 -5.40
C MET A 142 9.54 5.84 -4.56
N PHE A 143 9.55 4.64 -5.14
CA PHE A 143 9.97 3.41 -4.45
C PHE A 143 11.49 3.33 -4.24
N ASP A 144 12.29 3.95 -5.11
CA ASP A 144 13.73 4.05 -4.91
C ASP A 144 14.06 4.91 -3.66
N GLU A 145 13.22 5.89 -3.32
CA GLU A 145 13.34 6.68 -2.08
C GLU A 145 12.71 5.99 -0.87
N ASP A 146 11.49 5.44 -1.01
CA ASP A 146 10.80 4.65 0.03
C ASP A 146 9.98 3.50 -0.57
N GLY A 147 10.60 2.32 -0.67
CA GLY A 147 9.98 1.11 -1.20
C GLY A 147 8.77 0.59 -0.40
N LYS A 148 8.45 1.21 0.74
CA LYS A 148 7.32 0.84 1.60
C LYS A 148 6.30 1.97 1.76
N ASN A 149 6.40 3.04 0.96
CA ASN A 149 5.45 4.16 1.01
C ASN A 149 4.01 3.68 0.73
N TYR A 150 3.15 3.78 1.75
CA TYR A 150 1.78 3.26 1.71
C TYR A 150 0.92 3.96 0.66
N HIS A 151 1.13 5.26 0.45
CA HIS A 151 0.36 6.01 -0.52
C HIS A 151 0.68 5.59 -1.96
N VAL A 152 1.97 5.36 -2.27
CA VAL A 152 2.41 4.89 -3.59
C VAL A 152 1.81 3.51 -3.87
N TRP A 153 1.88 2.58 -2.91
CA TRP A 153 1.29 1.25 -3.06
C TRP A 153 -0.24 1.28 -3.23
N SER A 154 -0.94 2.11 -2.46
CA SER A 154 -2.39 2.30 -2.59
C SER A 154 -2.76 2.91 -3.94
N TYR A 155 -1.99 3.88 -4.42
CA TYR A 155 -2.17 4.50 -5.73
C TYR A 155 -1.91 3.50 -6.87
N ARG A 156 -0.88 2.66 -6.72
CA ARG A 156 -0.57 1.59 -7.68
C ARG A 156 -1.72 0.60 -7.82
N GLN A 157 -2.33 0.16 -6.72
CA GLN A 157 -3.52 -0.69 -6.77
C GLN A 157 -4.70 -0.01 -7.48
N TYR A 158 -4.94 1.27 -7.18
CA TYR A 158 -5.93 2.07 -7.89
C TYR A 158 -5.67 2.08 -9.40
N LEU A 159 -4.43 2.34 -9.84
CA LEU A 159 -4.07 2.35 -11.26
C LEU A 159 -4.27 0.99 -11.93
N VAL A 160 -3.87 -0.09 -11.26
CA VAL A 160 -4.08 -1.46 -11.77
C VAL A 160 -5.57 -1.72 -12.02
N GLN A 161 -6.44 -1.31 -11.09
CA GLN A 161 -7.89 -1.45 -11.26
C GLN A 161 -8.43 -0.53 -12.35
N LYS A 162 -8.02 0.75 -12.32
CA LYS A 162 -8.52 1.80 -13.21
C LYS A 162 -8.18 1.53 -14.67
N LEU A 163 -6.97 1.04 -14.93
CA LEU A 163 -6.44 0.80 -16.27
C LEU A 163 -6.44 -0.70 -16.66
N ASN A 164 -7.00 -1.57 -15.81
CA ASN A 164 -7.05 -3.02 -16.00
C ASN A 164 -5.65 -3.66 -16.25
N LEU A 165 -4.67 -3.34 -15.39
CA LEU A 165 -3.27 -3.77 -15.53
C LEU A 165 -2.97 -5.10 -14.81
N PHE A 166 -3.95 -6.01 -14.71
CA PHE A 166 -3.75 -7.35 -14.16
C PHE A 166 -3.01 -8.27 -15.16
N ASN A 167 -1.80 -7.88 -15.55
CA ASN A 167 -1.05 -8.52 -16.64
C ASN A 167 0.36 -8.98 -16.18
N HIS A 168 1.06 -9.67 -17.08
CA HIS A 168 2.39 -10.21 -16.81
C HIS A 168 3.43 -9.13 -16.51
N ALA A 169 3.36 -7.95 -17.15
CA ALA A 169 4.34 -6.89 -16.93
C ALA A 169 4.26 -6.38 -15.47
N GLU A 170 3.05 -6.17 -14.97
CA GLU A 170 2.85 -5.75 -13.58
C GLU A 170 3.32 -6.84 -12.60
N LEU A 171 2.99 -8.12 -12.84
CA LEU A 171 3.48 -9.22 -12.01
C LEU A 171 5.03 -9.31 -12.00
N SER A 172 5.68 -9.21 -13.16
CA SER A 172 7.13 -9.25 -13.29
C SER A 172 7.82 -8.06 -12.60
N SER A 173 7.20 -6.89 -12.59
CA SER A 173 7.73 -5.74 -11.86
C SER A 173 7.74 -5.99 -10.33
N ILE A 174 6.74 -6.71 -9.81
CA ILE A 174 6.68 -7.09 -8.39
C ILE A 174 7.72 -8.16 -8.06
N GLU A 175 7.94 -9.10 -8.98
CA GLU A 175 9.04 -10.06 -8.85
C GLU A 175 10.38 -9.34 -8.78
N SER A 176 10.61 -8.35 -9.63
CA SER A 176 11.83 -7.52 -9.59
C SER A 176 11.99 -6.77 -8.24
N LEU A 177 10.89 -6.25 -7.67
CA LEU A 177 10.92 -5.61 -6.34
C LEU A 177 11.22 -6.61 -5.21
N LEU A 178 10.71 -7.84 -5.31
CA LEU A 178 10.96 -8.91 -4.34
C LEU A 178 12.38 -9.50 -4.47
N GLU A 179 12.96 -9.50 -5.67
CA GLU A 179 14.37 -9.84 -5.88
C GLU A 179 15.29 -8.81 -5.22
N LYS A 180 14.93 -7.51 -5.29
CA LYS A 180 15.66 -6.44 -4.59
C LYS A 180 15.52 -6.54 -3.06
N ASP A 181 14.30 -6.72 -2.55
CA ASP A 181 14.02 -6.92 -1.12
C ASP A 181 12.90 -7.94 -0.90
N ILE A 182 13.30 -9.19 -0.65
CA ILE A 182 12.37 -10.29 -0.37
C ILE A 182 11.57 -10.06 0.93
N ARG A 183 11.99 -9.14 1.81
CA ARG A 183 11.30 -8.77 3.06
C ARG A 183 10.32 -7.60 2.86
N ASN A 184 10.14 -7.09 1.65
CA ASN A 184 9.18 -6.05 1.37
C ASN A 184 7.74 -6.59 1.43
N ASN A 185 7.11 -6.47 2.60
CA ASN A 185 5.74 -6.94 2.80
C ASN A 185 4.71 -6.22 1.90
N SER A 186 4.97 -4.99 1.49
CA SER A 186 4.08 -4.26 0.57
C SER A 186 4.08 -4.90 -0.81
N ALA A 187 5.25 -5.32 -1.31
CA ALA A 187 5.36 -6.05 -2.56
C ALA A 187 4.68 -7.43 -2.48
N TRP A 188 4.83 -8.17 -1.37
CA TRP A 188 4.07 -9.41 -1.13
C TRP A 188 2.56 -9.19 -1.12
N SER A 189 2.10 -8.14 -0.45
CA SER A 189 0.68 -7.78 -0.40
C SER A 189 0.15 -7.41 -1.78
N HIS A 190 0.93 -6.67 -2.57
CA HIS A 190 0.54 -6.30 -3.93
C HIS A 190 0.54 -7.50 -4.86
N ARG A 191 1.50 -8.43 -4.73
CA ARG A 191 1.46 -9.72 -5.45
C ARG A 191 0.16 -10.48 -5.14
N PHE A 192 -0.22 -10.55 -3.87
CA PHE A 192 -1.45 -11.24 -3.45
C PHE A 192 -2.68 -10.59 -4.11
N PHE A 193 -2.76 -9.26 -4.08
CA PHE A 193 -3.79 -8.50 -4.76
C PHE A 193 -3.83 -8.79 -6.28
N LEU A 194 -2.69 -8.70 -6.97
CA LEU A 194 -2.62 -8.93 -8.42
C LEU A 194 -3.09 -10.33 -8.82
N VAL A 195 -2.69 -11.34 -8.05
CA VAL A 195 -2.99 -12.74 -8.37
C VAL A 195 -4.42 -13.11 -7.95
N PHE A 196 -4.88 -12.68 -6.77
CA PHE A 196 -6.17 -13.13 -6.22
C PHE A 196 -7.29 -12.11 -6.38
N SER A 197 -7.08 -11.04 -7.15
CA SER A 197 -8.11 -10.06 -7.52
C SER A 197 -8.15 -9.75 -9.03
N ASN A 198 -7.54 -10.61 -9.86
CA ASN A 198 -7.62 -10.48 -11.31
C ASN A 198 -9.05 -10.79 -11.80
N PRO A 199 -9.74 -9.85 -12.47
CA PRO A 199 -11.13 -10.01 -12.90
C PRO A 199 -11.36 -11.09 -13.97
N GLU A 200 -10.31 -11.60 -14.64
CA GLU A 200 -10.44 -12.68 -15.62
C GLU A 200 -10.86 -14.02 -14.99
N TYR A 201 -10.55 -14.22 -13.71
CA TYR A 201 -10.81 -15.49 -13.04
C TYR A 201 -11.15 -15.38 -11.54
N ALA A 202 -10.89 -14.26 -10.86
CA ALA A 202 -11.15 -14.16 -9.43
C ALA A 202 -12.60 -13.74 -9.14
N ASN A 203 -13.19 -14.34 -8.11
CA ASN A 203 -14.42 -13.84 -7.51
C ASN A 203 -14.09 -12.64 -6.61
N LEU A 204 -14.29 -11.43 -7.13
CA LEU A 204 -14.00 -10.17 -6.42
C LEU A 204 -14.82 -9.94 -5.14
N ARG A 205 -15.82 -10.80 -4.85
CA ARG A 205 -16.57 -10.78 -3.59
C ARG A 205 -15.99 -11.71 -2.52
N SER A 206 -15.09 -12.61 -2.90
CA SER A 206 -14.42 -13.53 -1.96
C SER A 206 -13.45 -12.74 -1.09
N ALA A 207 -13.56 -12.87 0.23
CA ALA A 207 -12.60 -12.23 1.13
C ALA A 207 -11.20 -12.79 0.91
N ALA A 208 -10.16 -12.01 1.23
CA ALA A 208 -8.77 -12.48 1.14
C ALA A 208 -8.51 -13.75 1.97
N THR A 209 -9.30 -13.97 3.02
CA THR A 209 -9.22 -15.11 3.94
C THR A 209 -10.09 -16.30 3.56
N GLU A 210 -10.78 -16.25 2.42
CA GLU A 210 -11.72 -17.28 1.97
C GLU A 210 -11.21 -18.00 0.71
N HIS A 211 -11.63 -19.26 0.57
CA HIS A 211 -11.45 -20.02 -0.66
C HIS A 211 -12.17 -19.33 -1.82
N ASP A 212 -11.51 -19.29 -2.97
CA ASP A 212 -12.11 -18.86 -4.22
C ASP A 212 -11.99 -19.99 -5.26
N PRO A 213 -13.08 -20.72 -5.57
CA PRO A 213 -13.05 -21.84 -6.49
C PRO A 213 -12.77 -21.44 -7.94
N GLN A 214 -12.83 -20.15 -8.26
CA GLN A 214 -12.58 -19.67 -9.62
C GLN A 214 -11.09 -19.51 -9.92
N ILE A 215 -10.23 -19.49 -8.90
CA ILE A 215 -8.78 -19.41 -9.10
C ILE A 215 -8.26 -20.71 -9.73
N PRO A 216 -7.61 -20.66 -10.91
CA PRO A 216 -7.05 -21.85 -11.55
C PRO A 216 -6.04 -22.58 -10.66
N LEU A 217 -6.10 -23.92 -10.66
CA LEU A 217 -5.18 -24.76 -9.88
C LEU A 217 -3.71 -24.50 -10.24
N SER A 218 -3.42 -24.24 -11.52
CA SER A 218 -2.07 -23.91 -11.98
C SER A 218 -1.52 -22.62 -11.37
N ILE A 219 -2.39 -21.64 -11.06
CA ILE A 219 -2.00 -20.41 -10.36
C ILE A 219 -1.70 -20.72 -8.90
N ILE A 220 -2.55 -21.52 -8.23
CA ILE A 220 -2.30 -21.95 -6.85
C ILE A 220 -0.96 -22.68 -6.73
N GLU A 221 -0.69 -23.63 -7.63
CA GLU A 221 0.57 -24.40 -7.63
C GLU A 221 1.79 -23.52 -7.89
N ARG A 222 1.69 -22.58 -8.84
CA ARG A 222 2.73 -21.58 -9.10
C ARG A 222 3.02 -20.74 -7.86
N GLU A 223 1.99 -20.24 -7.20
CA GLU A 223 2.13 -19.36 -6.04
C GLU A 223 2.62 -20.10 -4.78
N ILE A 224 2.23 -21.36 -4.58
CA ILE A 224 2.80 -22.21 -3.53
C ILE A 224 4.29 -22.39 -3.78
N LYS A 225 4.70 -22.72 -5.01
CA LYS A 225 6.12 -22.89 -5.37
C LYS A 225 6.90 -21.59 -5.14
N PHE A 226 6.36 -20.45 -5.58
CA PHE A 226 6.98 -19.13 -5.41
C PHE A 226 7.19 -18.79 -3.92
N ALA A 227 6.14 -18.97 -3.10
CA ALA A 227 6.22 -18.70 -1.67
C ALA A 227 7.22 -19.61 -0.97
N LYS A 228 7.23 -20.91 -1.33
CA LYS A 228 8.18 -21.89 -0.79
C LYS A 228 9.62 -21.50 -1.11
N GLU A 229 9.93 -21.19 -2.36
CA GLU A 229 11.26 -20.72 -2.75
C GLU A 229 11.69 -19.50 -1.92
N ALA A 230 10.81 -18.51 -1.73
CA ALA A 230 11.10 -17.37 -0.89
C ALA A 230 11.30 -17.71 0.60
N THR A 231 10.52 -18.66 1.16
CA THR A 231 10.78 -19.17 2.52
C THR A 231 12.12 -19.90 2.63
N TYR A 232 12.59 -20.53 1.55
CA TYR A 232 13.91 -21.17 1.53
C TYR A 232 15.04 -20.13 1.50
N GLN A 233 14.90 -19.09 0.67
CA GLN A 233 15.88 -18.01 0.56
C GLN A 233 15.98 -17.15 1.83
N ALA A 234 14.85 -16.88 2.48
CA ALA A 234 14.81 -16.11 3.72
C ALA A 234 13.92 -16.79 4.78
N PRO A 235 14.41 -17.86 5.45
CA PRO A 235 13.60 -18.66 6.37
C PRO A 235 12.98 -17.86 7.52
N GLN A 236 13.70 -16.88 8.04
CA GLN A 236 13.24 -16.03 9.14
C GLN A 236 12.47 -14.77 8.67
N ASN A 237 12.07 -14.70 7.40
CA ASN A 237 11.21 -13.63 6.88
C ASN A 237 9.73 -14.04 6.99
N GLN A 238 8.94 -13.30 7.75
CA GLN A 238 7.53 -13.63 7.99
C GLN A 238 6.64 -13.51 6.73
N SER A 239 6.94 -12.56 5.83
CA SER A 239 6.07 -12.26 4.67
C SER A 239 5.79 -13.45 3.76
N PRO A 240 6.79 -14.23 3.27
CA PRO A 240 6.52 -15.41 2.44
C PRO A 240 5.76 -16.52 3.19
N TRP A 241 5.95 -16.68 4.50
CA TRP A 241 5.15 -17.63 5.30
C TRP A 241 3.68 -17.20 5.39
N ASN A 242 3.42 -15.92 5.63
CA ASN A 242 2.07 -15.36 5.64
C ASN A 242 1.42 -15.47 4.25
N TYR A 243 2.19 -15.20 3.19
CA TYR A 243 1.73 -15.35 1.81
C TYR A 243 1.35 -16.80 1.51
N LEU A 244 2.21 -17.78 1.86
CA LEU A 244 1.93 -19.20 1.70
C LEU A 244 0.62 -19.61 2.39
N ARG A 245 0.37 -19.16 3.63
CA ARG A 245 -0.91 -19.38 4.32
C ARG A 245 -2.09 -18.82 3.53
N GLY A 246 -1.95 -17.61 2.97
CA GLY A 246 -2.97 -16.99 2.13
C GLY A 246 -3.27 -17.78 0.85
N VAL A 247 -2.23 -18.22 0.14
CA VAL A 247 -2.36 -19.04 -1.09
C VAL A 247 -3.07 -20.36 -0.80
N LEU A 248 -2.68 -21.05 0.27
CA LEU A 248 -3.30 -22.33 0.66
C LEU A 248 -4.80 -22.15 0.96
N ARG A 249 -5.18 -21.10 1.70
CA ARG A 249 -6.58 -20.76 1.95
C ARG A 249 -7.34 -20.46 0.66
N LYS A 250 -6.76 -19.63 -0.22
CA LYS A 250 -7.38 -19.29 -1.51
C LYS A 250 -7.62 -20.51 -2.39
N GLY A 251 -6.72 -21.48 -2.38
CA GLY A 251 -6.82 -22.73 -3.15
C GLY A 251 -7.50 -23.90 -2.43
N ASN A 252 -8.10 -23.67 -1.25
CA ASN A 252 -8.65 -24.71 -0.38
C ASN A 252 -7.70 -25.92 -0.20
N ARG A 253 -6.42 -25.62 0.02
CA ARG A 253 -5.38 -26.61 0.31
C ARG A 253 -5.19 -26.71 1.81
N ALA A 254 -5.24 -27.94 2.33
CA ALA A 254 -4.97 -28.18 3.74
C ALA A 254 -3.54 -27.76 4.08
N ILE A 255 -3.35 -27.03 5.19
CA ILE A 255 -2.01 -26.58 5.59
C ILE A 255 -1.07 -27.77 5.87
N THR A 256 -1.66 -28.91 6.22
CA THR A 256 -0.98 -30.19 6.46
C THR A 256 -0.20 -30.71 5.25
N THR A 257 -0.51 -30.27 4.02
CA THR A 257 0.28 -30.64 2.83
C THR A 257 1.70 -30.08 2.86
N GLU A 258 1.94 -29.04 3.66
CA GLU A 258 3.24 -28.36 3.74
C GLU A 258 4.09 -28.80 4.95
N GLU A 259 3.70 -29.86 5.67
CA GLU A 259 4.46 -30.35 6.84
C GLU A 259 5.89 -30.74 6.49
N GLU A 260 6.09 -31.50 5.40
CA GLU A 260 7.41 -31.91 4.94
C GLU A 260 8.27 -30.68 4.64
N TRP A 261 7.69 -29.67 3.99
CA TRP A 261 8.40 -28.43 3.67
C TRP A 261 8.81 -27.65 4.91
N ALA A 262 7.86 -27.38 5.82
CA ALA A 262 8.12 -26.60 7.02
C ALA A 262 9.11 -27.29 7.98
N THR A 263 9.09 -28.63 8.03
CA THR A 263 10.03 -29.43 8.84
C THR A 263 11.48 -29.26 8.39
N ARG A 264 11.76 -28.91 7.12
CA ARG A 264 13.14 -28.67 6.64
C ARG A 264 13.85 -27.53 7.38
N PHE A 265 13.10 -26.64 8.02
CA PHE A 265 13.63 -25.51 8.78
C PHE A 265 13.75 -25.80 10.28
N ILE A 266 13.47 -27.04 10.70
CA ILE A 266 13.47 -27.44 12.10
C ILE A 266 14.12 -28.81 12.24
N ASN A 267 15.27 -28.86 12.91
CA ASN A 267 15.86 -30.12 13.36
C ASN A 267 15.53 -30.30 14.84
N ILE A 268 14.40 -30.98 15.11
CA ILE A 268 14.04 -31.42 16.45
C ILE A 268 14.72 -32.77 16.67
N SER A 269 15.70 -32.83 17.56
CA SER A 269 16.26 -34.09 18.03
C SER A 269 15.12 -35.02 18.47
N ARG A 270 15.09 -36.24 17.92
CA ARG A 270 14.18 -37.32 18.35
C ARG A 270 14.68 -38.03 19.62
N ASP A 271 15.83 -37.64 20.12
CA ASP A 271 16.46 -38.24 21.28
C ASP A 271 16.08 -37.45 22.54
N GLU A 272 15.42 -38.11 23.50
CA GLU A 272 15.05 -37.53 24.80
C GLU A 272 16.27 -37.04 25.59
N THR A 273 17.48 -37.42 25.17
CA THR A 273 18.76 -37.08 25.80
C THR A 273 19.57 -36.00 25.08
N ALA A 274 19.27 -35.68 23.81
CA ALA A 274 20.05 -34.69 23.05
C ALA A 274 19.35 -33.32 23.01
N THR A 275 20.00 -32.35 23.65
CA THR A 275 19.54 -30.98 23.98
C THR A 275 19.54 -29.98 22.81
N TYR A 276 19.78 -30.42 21.56
CA TYR A 276 19.94 -29.52 20.42
C TYR A 276 18.73 -29.59 19.49
N THR A 277 17.74 -28.74 19.74
CA THR A 277 16.74 -28.35 18.74
C THR A 277 17.29 -27.18 17.94
N PHE A 278 17.71 -27.41 16.69
CA PHE A 278 18.07 -26.32 15.77
C PHE A 278 16.83 -25.86 15.02
N VAL A 279 16.36 -24.65 15.31
CA VAL A 279 15.23 -24.02 14.61
C VAL A 279 15.80 -22.92 13.72
N ALA A 280 15.82 -23.16 12.41
CA ALA A 280 16.28 -22.19 11.42
C ALA A 280 15.25 -21.07 11.19
N SER A 281 13.98 -21.32 11.51
CA SER A 281 12.90 -20.34 11.38
C SER A 281 11.84 -20.48 12.47
N SER A 282 11.65 -19.44 13.28
CA SER A 282 10.52 -19.39 14.23
C SER A 282 9.17 -19.29 13.51
N HIS A 283 9.14 -18.78 12.28
CA HIS A 283 7.93 -18.76 11.46
C HIS A 283 7.56 -20.14 10.93
N ALA A 284 8.54 -20.97 10.56
CA ALA A 284 8.30 -22.38 10.24
C ALA A 284 7.77 -23.13 11.47
N LEU A 285 8.29 -22.82 12.67
CA LEU A 285 7.82 -23.42 13.92
C LEU A 285 6.36 -23.06 14.21
N ASP A 286 5.96 -21.79 14.08
CA ASP A 286 4.54 -21.38 14.17
C ASP A 286 3.68 -22.01 13.05
N PHE A 287 4.22 -22.17 11.85
CA PHE A 287 3.53 -22.86 10.75
C PHE A 287 3.25 -24.33 11.07
N LEU A 288 4.22 -25.04 11.64
CA LEU A 288 4.06 -26.42 12.09
C LEU A 288 3.11 -26.57 13.28
N VAL A 289 3.03 -25.58 14.18
CA VAL A 289 2.04 -25.59 15.26
C VAL A 289 0.63 -25.71 14.69
N ASP A 290 0.29 -24.94 13.67
CA ASP A 290 -1.05 -24.99 13.07
C ASP A 290 -1.29 -26.34 12.36
N ILE A 291 -0.28 -26.88 11.67
CA ILE A 291 -0.33 -28.23 11.06
C ILE A 291 -0.58 -29.31 12.10
N TRP A 292 0.23 -29.37 13.16
CA TRP A 292 0.13 -30.40 14.18
C TRP A 292 -1.15 -30.27 14.99
N SER A 293 -1.65 -29.05 15.17
CA SER A 293 -2.97 -28.82 15.77
C SER A 293 -4.09 -29.41 14.92
N GLU A 294 -4.06 -29.19 13.59
CA GLU A 294 -5.06 -29.75 12.65
C GLU A 294 -5.00 -31.28 12.58
N LYS A 295 -3.80 -31.87 12.68
CA LYS A 295 -3.59 -33.33 12.72
C LYS A 295 -3.91 -33.99 14.07
N GLY A 296 -4.20 -33.21 15.11
CA GLY A 296 -4.39 -33.72 16.48
C GLY A 296 -3.09 -34.15 17.17
N GLU A 297 -1.91 -33.75 16.68
CA GLU A 297 -0.60 -34.04 17.25
C GLU A 297 -0.25 -33.05 18.39
N VAL A 298 -1.13 -32.97 19.38
CA VAL A 298 -1.10 -31.97 20.48
C VAL A 298 0.27 -31.90 21.17
N GLY A 299 0.92 -33.04 21.42
CA GLY A 299 2.23 -33.07 22.08
C GLY A 299 3.35 -32.40 21.27
N LYS A 300 3.31 -32.43 19.93
CA LYS A 300 4.28 -31.71 19.10
C LYS A 300 3.97 -30.22 19.07
N ALA A 301 2.69 -29.87 18.90
CA ALA A 301 2.23 -28.48 18.90
C ALA A 301 2.57 -27.77 20.23
N ASP A 302 2.33 -28.41 21.37
CA ASP A 302 2.63 -27.86 22.70
C ASP A 302 4.13 -27.62 22.91
N LYS A 303 4.97 -28.59 22.51
CA LYS A 303 6.44 -28.45 22.55
C LYS A 303 6.92 -27.28 21.69
N ALA A 304 6.39 -27.13 20.48
CA ALA A 304 6.74 -26.02 19.60
C ALA A 304 6.32 -24.67 20.14
N LEU A 305 5.10 -24.56 20.68
CA LEU A 305 4.63 -23.33 21.32
C LEU A 305 5.46 -22.96 22.56
N THR A 306 5.87 -23.96 23.35
CA THR A 306 6.78 -23.75 24.49
C THR A 306 8.12 -23.19 24.00
N LEU A 307 8.72 -23.81 22.97
CA LEU A 307 9.97 -23.33 22.37
C LEU A 307 9.85 -21.90 21.79
N LEU A 308 8.71 -21.56 21.17
CA LEU A 308 8.42 -20.21 20.72
C LEU A 308 8.41 -19.22 21.89
N GLY A 309 7.65 -19.50 22.95
CA GLY A 309 7.52 -18.59 24.09
C GLY A 309 8.77 -18.47 24.97
N GLU A 310 9.58 -19.51 25.06
CA GLU A 310 10.76 -19.51 25.95
C GLU A 310 12.05 -19.10 25.24
N LYS A 311 12.18 -19.37 23.93
CA LYS A 311 13.46 -19.21 23.23
C LYS A 311 13.39 -18.38 21.96
N TYR A 312 12.49 -18.72 21.04
CA TYR A 312 12.56 -18.22 19.66
C TYR A 312 11.75 -16.95 19.41
N ASP A 313 10.79 -16.64 20.28
CA ASP A 313 9.92 -15.48 20.18
C ASP A 313 9.30 -15.08 21.55
N PRO A 314 10.15 -14.80 22.56
CA PRO A 314 9.69 -14.56 23.93
C PRO A 314 8.84 -13.29 24.08
N ILE A 315 8.94 -12.34 23.13
CA ILE A 315 8.11 -11.13 23.13
C ILE A 315 6.61 -11.44 23.01
N ARG A 316 6.25 -12.56 22.37
CA ARG A 316 4.86 -13.05 22.26
C ARG A 316 4.58 -14.24 23.19
N LYS A 317 5.35 -14.43 24.27
CA LYS A 317 5.16 -15.54 25.24
C LYS A 317 3.69 -15.73 25.65
N ASN A 318 3.01 -14.65 26.05
CA ASN A 318 1.61 -14.71 26.48
C ASN A 318 0.66 -15.16 25.35
N TYR A 319 0.96 -14.80 24.10
CA TYR A 319 0.21 -15.27 22.93
C TYR A 319 0.42 -16.77 22.68
N TRP A 320 1.65 -17.25 22.83
CA TRP A 320 1.96 -18.68 22.71
C TRP A 320 1.31 -19.49 23.83
N GLU A 321 1.34 -19.00 25.07
CA GLU A 321 0.62 -19.61 26.20
C GLU A 321 -0.89 -19.66 25.95
N TRP A 322 -1.47 -18.58 25.43
CA TRP A 322 -2.88 -18.58 25.02
C TRP A 322 -3.19 -19.63 23.94
N LYS A 323 -2.35 -19.74 22.89
CA LYS A 323 -2.48 -20.80 21.87
C LYS A 323 -2.40 -22.20 22.49
N ARG A 324 -1.48 -22.42 23.45
CA ARG A 324 -1.32 -23.72 24.14
C ARG A 324 -2.58 -24.13 24.89
N LEU A 325 -3.20 -23.21 25.61
CA LEU A 325 -4.46 -23.46 26.32
C LEU A 325 -5.57 -23.95 25.36
N GLY A 326 -5.58 -23.43 24.13
CA GLY A 326 -6.52 -23.83 23.07
C GLY A 326 -6.28 -25.22 22.48
N LEU A 327 -5.08 -25.81 22.65
CA LEU A 327 -4.83 -27.19 22.19
C LEU A 327 -5.66 -28.21 22.99
N SER A 328 -5.83 -27.95 24.30
CA SER A 328 -6.55 -28.81 25.25
C SER A 328 -8.07 -28.87 25.01
N THR A 329 -8.65 -27.84 24.38
CA THR A 329 -10.10 -27.76 24.15
C THR A 329 -10.58 -28.53 22.92
N ASN A 330 -9.69 -28.85 21.98
CA ASN A 330 -10.02 -29.63 20.77
C ASN A 330 -9.87 -31.15 20.96
N SER A 331 -9.54 -31.60 22.17
CA SER A 331 -9.37 -33.02 22.51
C SER A 331 -10.58 -33.66 23.21
N ARG A 332 -11.76 -33.01 23.17
CA ARG A 332 -13.02 -33.52 23.75
C ARG A 332 -14.07 -33.81 22.70
#